data_AF-A0A7J6VWZ1-F1
#
_entry.id   AF-A0A7J6VWZ1-F1
#
_cell.length_a   1.000
_cell.length_b   1.000
_cell.length_c   1.000
_cell.angle_alpha   90.00
_cell.angle_beta   90.00
_cell.angle_gamma   90.00
#
_symmetry.space_group_name_H-M   'P 1'
#
loop_
_entity.id
_entity.type
_entity.pdbx_description
1 polymer ?
#
loop_
_entity_poly.entity_id
_entity_poly.type
_entity_poly.pdbx_seq_one_letter_code
_entity_poly.pdbx_strand_id
1 'polypeptide(L)'
;MTAKSLHFATLNLLKVVLTPTHLAIIMEYASGGELFERICNAGRFSEDEARFFFQQLISGVSYCHSMQVCHRDLKLENTLLDGSPAPRLKICDFGYSKSSVLHSQPKSTVGTPAYIAPEVLLKKEYDGKIADVWSCGVTLYVMLVGAYPFEDPEEPKNFRKTIQRILNVQYSIPDYVHISPECQHLISRIFVANPSERITMLEIQNHEWFLKNLPADLINENMSNQYEEPDQPMQSVDEIMTIIAEATLPAPGTRNINHFLTGSMDIDDDLDDLDTDPELDVDSSGEIIYAM
;
A
#
# COMPACT_ATOMS: atom_id res chain seq x y z
N MET A 1 -27.70 1.12 5.84
CA MET A 1 -26.72 0.89 4.74
C MET A 1 -26.10 -0.47 4.98
N THR A 2 -26.18 -1.38 4.02
CA THR A 2 -25.41 -2.63 4.02
C THR A 2 -23.93 -2.32 3.87
N ALA A 3 -23.06 -3.13 4.49
CA ALA A 3 -21.62 -2.98 4.34
C ALA A 3 -21.22 -3.04 2.84
N LYS A 4 -20.19 -2.26 2.51
CA LYS A 4 -19.79 -1.79 1.18
C LYS A 4 -19.90 -2.82 0.04
N SER A 5 -20.20 -2.29 -1.15
CA SER A 5 -20.16 -2.97 -2.45
C SER A 5 -18.92 -3.86 -2.60
N LEU A 6 -19.15 -5.08 -3.08
CA LEU A 6 -18.16 -6.14 -3.29
C LEU A 6 -17.51 -5.91 -4.65
N HIS A 7 -16.18 -5.79 -4.71
CA HIS A 7 -15.45 -5.82 -5.97
C HIS A 7 -14.46 -6.98 -5.95
N PHE A 8 -14.30 -7.69 -7.06
CA PHE A 8 -13.52 -8.92 -7.08
C PHE A 8 -12.08 -8.78 -6.67
N ALA A 9 -11.49 -7.66 -7.07
CA ALA A 9 -10.11 -7.36 -6.82
C ALA A 9 -9.87 -6.81 -5.42
N THR A 10 -10.85 -6.80 -4.52
CA THR A 10 -10.69 -6.34 -3.12
C THR A 10 -11.09 -7.45 -2.16
N LEU A 11 -10.37 -7.59 -1.04
CA LEU A 11 -10.81 -8.50 0.02
C LEU A 11 -12.07 -7.98 0.70
N ASN A 12 -13.05 -8.86 0.84
CA ASN A 12 -14.33 -8.50 1.42
C ASN A 12 -14.32 -8.66 2.95
N LEU A 13 -14.82 -7.63 3.66
CA LEU A 13 -15.14 -7.75 5.08
C LEU A 13 -16.40 -8.61 5.23
N LEU A 14 -16.29 -9.74 5.91
CA LEU A 14 -17.41 -10.65 6.11
C LEU A 14 -18.20 -10.27 7.36
N LYS A 15 -17.52 -10.07 8.50
CA LYS A 15 -18.14 -9.67 9.77
C LYS A 15 -17.13 -9.18 10.80
N VAL A 16 -17.62 -8.48 11.80
CA VAL A 16 -16.87 -8.08 13.00
C VAL A 16 -17.51 -8.74 14.21
N VAL A 17 -16.68 -9.33 15.07
CA VAL A 17 -17.11 -10.06 16.27
C VAL A 17 -16.33 -9.54 17.46
N LEU A 18 -17.04 -9.14 18.53
CA LEU A 18 -16.41 -8.85 19.80
C LEU A 18 -16.26 -10.13 20.62
N THR A 19 -15.05 -10.38 21.09
CA THR A 19 -14.75 -11.39 22.10
C THR A 19 -14.48 -10.71 23.44
N PRO A 20 -14.41 -11.43 24.57
CA PRO A 20 -14.14 -10.81 25.87
C PRO A 20 -12.83 -10.00 25.96
N THR A 21 -11.89 -10.26 25.06
CA THR A 21 -10.54 -9.67 25.10
C THR A 21 -10.14 -8.95 23.82
N HIS A 22 -10.80 -9.22 22.69
CA HIS A 22 -10.38 -8.72 21.37
C HIS A 22 -11.58 -8.43 20.46
N LEU A 23 -11.39 -7.44 19.60
CA LEU A 23 -12.20 -7.26 18.40
C LEU A 23 -11.64 -8.16 17.28
N ALA A 24 -12.44 -9.11 16.81
CA ALA A 24 -12.10 -9.97 15.69
C ALA A 24 -12.73 -9.42 14.39
N ILE A 25 -11.90 -9.20 13.38
CA ILE A 25 -12.32 -8.75 12.05
C ILE A 25 -12.19 -9.96 11.11
N ILE A 26 -13.32 -10.44 10.61
CA ILE A 26 -13.41 -11.64 9.79
C ILE A 26 -13.59 -11.21 8.33
N MET A 27 -12.72 -11.69 7.47
CA MET A 27 -12.57 -11.23 6.09
C MET A 27 -12.43 -12.43 5.16
N GLU A 28 -12.61 -12.19 3.86
CA GLU A 28 -12.28 -13.15 2.82
C GLU A 28 -10.81 -13.59 2.93
N TYR A 29 -10.55 -14.88 2.73
CA TYR A 29 -9.22 -15.45 2.75
C TYR A 29 -8.73 -15.72 1.32
N ALA A 30 -7.58 -15.13 0.97
CA ALA A 30 -6.88 -15.38 -0.29
C ALA A 30 -5.79 -16.44 -0.07
N SER A 31 -6.05 -17.67 -0.54
CA SER A 31 -5.19 -18.85 -0.31
C SER A 31 -4.02 -19.01 -1.28
N GLY A 32 -3.93 -18.17 -2.32
CA GLY A 32 -2.92 -18.25 -3.38
C GLY A 32 -1.59 -17.55 -3.05
N GLY A 33 -1.46 -17.01 -1.85
CA GLY A 33 -0.24 -16.31 -1.41
C GLY A 33 -0.12 -14.89 -1.97
N GLU A 34 1.09 -14.33 -1.90
CA GLU A 34 1.40 -12.98 -2.36
C GLU A 34 1.77 -12.96 -3.84
N LEU A 35 1.33 -11.92 -4.57
CA LEU A 35 1.73 -11.70 -5.96
C LEU A 35 3.26 -11.60 -6.08
N PHE A 36 3.91 -10.94 -5.12
CA PHE A 36 5.36 -10.78 -5.11
C PHE A 36 6.09 -12.12 -5.01
N GLU A 37 5.64 -13.02 -4.14
CA GLU A 37 6.21 -14.37 -4.02
C GLU A 37 6.10 -15.13 -5.35
N ARG A 38 4.96 -15.02 -6.04
CA ARG A 38 4.78 -15.62 -7.37
C ARG A 38 5.76 -15.05 -8.40
N ILE A 39 6.00 -13.74 -8.39
CA ILE A 39 6.99 -13.10 -9.26
C ILE A 39 8.39 -13.62 -8.94
N CYS A 40 8.79 -13.66 -7.67
CA CYS A 40 10.10 -14.16 -7.26
C CYS A 40 10.32 -15.62 -7.69
N ASN A 41 9.30 -16.47 -7.54
CA ASN A 41 9.36 -17.87 -7.96
C ASN A 41 9.47 -18.04 -9.48
N ALA A 42 8.82 -17.17 -10.25
CA ALA A 42 8.93 -17.15 -11.72
C ALA A 42 10.19 -16.41 -12.22
N GLY A 43 10.86 -15.64 -11.35
CA GLY A 43 11.87 -14.64 -11.71
C GLY A 43 11.24 -13.37 -12.28
N ARG A 44 10.47 -13.50 -13.37
CA ARG A 44 9.66 -12.44 -13.97
C ARG A 44 8.50 -13.06 -14.76
N PHE A 45 7.45 -12.30 -14.98
CA PHE A 45 6.34 -12.72 -15.82
C PHE A 45 6.59 -12.43 -17.31
N SER A 46 5.85 -13.15 -18.14
CA SER A 46 5.66 -12.74 -19.53
C SER A 46 4.82 -11.46 -19.58
N GLU A 47 4.90 -10.72 -20.68
CA GLU A 47 4.09 -9.52 -20.86
C GLU A 47 2.58 -9.82 -20.80
N ASP A 48 2.16 -10.98 -21.31
CA ASP A 48 0.75 -11.39 -21.27
C ASP A 48 0.26 -11.72 -19.86
N GLU A 49 1.09 -12.41 -19.05
CA GLU A 49 0.76 -12.68 -17.64
C GLU A 49 0.79 -11.40 -16.80
N ALA A 50 1.78 -10.52 -17.02
CA ALA A 50 1.82 -9.21 -16.37
C ALA A 50 0.59 -8.36 -16.71
N ARG A 51 0.14 -8.38 -17.97
CA ARG A 51 -1.09 -7.70 -18.41
C ARG A 51 -2.32 -8.25 -17.70
N PHE A 52 -2.45 -9.57 -17.60
CA PHE A 52 -3.58 -10.21 -16.93
C PHE A 52 -3.73 -9.74 -15.48
N PHE A 53 -2.64 -9.72 -14.71
CA PHE A 53 -2.68 -9.19 -13.34
C PHE A 53 -2.85 -7.67 -13.29
N PHE A 54 -2.21 -6.93 -14.21
CA PHE A 54 -2.34 -5.48 -14.26
C PHE A 54 -3.77 -5.01 -14.58
N GLN A 55 -4.49 -5.72 -15.44
CA GLN A 55 -5.91 -5.44 -15.72
C GLN A 55 -6.77 -5.57 -14.47
N GLN A 56 -6.55 -6.61 -13.67
CA GLN A 56 -7.25 -6.81 -12.41
C GLN A 56 -6.90 -5.75 -11.37
N LEU A 57 -5.61 -5.40 -11.27
CA LEU A 57 -5.12 -4.34 -10.39
C LEU A 57 -5.79 -3.00 -10.71
N ILE A 58 -5.77 -2.59 -11.98
CA ILE A 58 -6.37 -1.33 -12.43
C ILE A 58 -7.89 -1.32 -12.20
N SER A 59 -8.57 -2.45 -12.40
CA SER A 59 -9.99 -2.57 -12.06
C SER A 59 -10.22 -2.33 -10.56
N GLY A 60 -9.46 -3.01 -9.70
CA GLY A 60 -9.57 -2.86 -8.24
C GLY A 60 -9.28 -1.46 -7.74
N VAL A 61 -8.18 -0.84 -8.20
CA VAL A 61 -7.81 0.52 -7.80
C VAL A 61 -8.81 1.55 -8.33
N SER A 62 -9.29 1.40 -9.58
CA SER A 62 -10.32 2.28 -10.14
C SER A 62 -11.62 2.18 -9.35
N TYR A 63 -12.00 0.98 -8.91
CA TYR A 63 -13.14 0.79 -8.04
C TYR A 63 -12.97 1.50 -6.69
N CYS A 64 -11.81 1.34 -6.03
CA CYS A 64 -11.49 2.08 -4.80
C CYS A 64 -11.61 3.59 -5.01
N HIS A 65 -11.05 4.11 -6.11
CA HIS A 65 -11.11 5.54 -6.46
C HIS A 65 -12.53 6.06 -6.64
N SER A 66 -13.44 5.23 -7.17
CA SER A 66 -14.87 5.55 -7.32
C SER A 66 -15.59 5.66 -5.98
N MET A 67 -15.17 4.86 -4.99
CA MET A 67 -15.64 4.89 -3.61
C MET A 67 -14.98 5.99 -2.76
N GLN A 68 -14.25 6.91 -3.39
CA GLN A 68 -13.43 7.96 -2.76
C GLN A 68 -12.37 7.40 -1.79
N VAL A 69 -12.01 6.13 -1.96
CA VAL A 69 -10.85 5.51 -1.32
C VAL A 69 -9.69 5.63 -2.29
N CYS A 70 -8.80 6.59 -2.04
CA CYS A 70 -7.53 6.71 -2.74
C CYS A 70 -6.44 6.59 -1.69
N HIS A 71 -5.32 6.00 -2.05
CA HIS A 71 -4.45 5.49 -1.01
C HIS A 71 -3.13 6.23 -0.92
N ARG A 72 -2.90 6.77 0.27
CA ARG A 72 -1.58 7.10 0.80
C ARG A 72 -0.82 5.87 1.33
N ASP A 73 -1.34 4.66 1.12
CA ASP A 73 -0.98 3.41 1.80
C ASP A 73 -1.41 2.17 0.95
N LEU A 74 -1.64 2.31 -0.39
CA LEU A 74 -1.90 1.17 -1.30
C LEU A 74 -0.59 0.41 -1.37
N LYS A 75 -0.37 -0.46 -0.38
CA LYS A 75 0.74 -1.38 -0.34
C LYS A 75 0.41 -2.44 -1.35
N LEU A 76 0.75 -2.17 -2.61
CA LEU A 76 0.67 -3.17 -3.68
C LEU A 76 1.61 -4.34 -3.40
N GLU A 77 2.55 -4.17 -2.46
CA GLU A 77 3.27 -5.24 -1.77
C GLU A 77 2.34 -6.28 -1.13
N ASN A 78 1.16 -5.88 -0.64
CA ASN A 78 0.16 -6.74 -0.02
C ASN A 78 -0.92 -7.21 -0.99
N THR A 79 -0.62 -7.23 -2.29
CA THR A 79 -1.52 -7.80 -3.29
C THR A 79 -1.49 -9.32 -3.18
N LEU A 80 -2.63 -9.92 -2.82
CA LEU A 80 -2.78 -11.35 -2.67
C LEU A 80 -3.37 -11.98 -3.92
N LEU A 81 -3.27 -13.30 -3.99
CA LEU A 81 -3.89 -14.13 -5.02
C LEU A 81 -4.88 -15.09 -4.38
N ASP A 82 -6.00 -15.33 -5.05
CA ASP A 82 -6.85 -16.46 -4.68
C ASP A 82 -6.21 -17.80 -5.08
N GLY A 83 -6.69 -18.90 -4.49
CA GLY A 83 -6.19 -20.24 -4.78
C GLY A 83 -6.77 -20.86 -6.05
N SER A 84 -7.37 -20.06 -6.94
CA SER A 84 -7.98 -20.59 -8.15
C SER A 84 -6.92 -20.98 -9.20
N PRO A 85 -7.25 -21.87 -10.15
CA PRO A 85 -6.32 -22.24 -11.22
C PRO A 85 -5.88 -21.07 -12.12
N ALA A 86 -6.74 -20.03 -12.22
CA ALA A 86 -6.47 -18.78 -12.91
C ALA A 86 -6.52 -17.64 -11.87
N PRO A 87 -5.41 -17.40 -11.13
CA PRO A 87 -5.46 -16.65 -9.88
C PRO A 87 -6.05 -15.26 -10.05
N ARG A 88 -7.05 -14.93 -9.22
CA ARG A 88 -7.58 -13.57 -9.13
C ARG A 88 -6.79 -12.75 -8.14
N LEU A 89 -6.51 -11.53 -8.53
CA LEU A 89 -5.83 -10.55 -7.71
C LEU A 89 -6.77 -10.08 -6.60
N LYS A 90 -6.26 -9.95 -5.37
CA LYS A 90 -6.99 -9.49 -4.18
C LYS A 90 -6.19 -8.39 -3.50
N ILE A 91 -6.61 -7.15 -3.68
CA ILE A 91 -6.10 -5.98 -2.97
C ILE A 91 -6.56 -6.09 -1.52
N CYS A 92 -5.59 -6.18 -0.62
CA CYS A 92 -5.82 -6.12 0.82
C CYS A 92 -5.65 -4.67 1.28
N ASP A 93 -6.72 -4.06 1.79
CA ASP A 93 -6.68 -2.74 2.43
C ASP A 93 -7.25 -2.85 3.85
N PHE A 94 -6.36 -2.99 4.83
CA PHE A 94 -6.71 -2.70 6.22
C PHE A 94 -5.60 -1.89 6.87
N GLY A 95 -5.81 -0.57 6.92
CA GLY A 95 -5.07 0.40 7.70
C GLY A 95 -5.16 0.20 9.22
N TYR A 96 -4.73 -0.95 9.74
CA TYR A 96 -3.98 -0.99 11.01
C TYR A 96 -2.53 -0.59 10.72
N SER A 97 -2.34 0.57 10.10
CA SER A 97 -1.04 1.21 10.10
C SER A 97 -0.75 1.58 11.55
N LYS A 98 0.34 1.01 12.09
CA LYS A 98 0.90 1.44 13.37
C LYS A 98 0.92 2.97 13.32
N SER A 99 0.18 3.59 14.25
CA SER A 99 0.26 5.02 14.50
C SER A 99 1.72 5.43 14.41
N SER A 100 1.98 6.45 13.60
CA SER A 100 3.29 7.00 13.26
C SER A 100 4.06 7.59 14.45
N VAL A 101 3.76 7.12 15.67
CA VAL A 101 4.23 7.67 16.96
C VAL A 101 4.71 6.57 17.93
N LEU A 102 4.43 5.27 17.72
CA LEU A 102 4.80 4.24 18.71
C LEU A 102 5.82 3.20 18.22
N HIS A 103 7.03 3.34 18.79
CA HIS A 103 8.21 2.50 18.78
C HIS A 103 7.93 0.98 18.88
N SER A 104 7.56 0.34 17.78
CA SER A 104 7.61 -1.12 17.68
C SER A 104 8.32 -1.48 16.39
N GLN A 105 9.59 -1.92 16.51
CA GLN A 105 10.40 -2.43 15.41
C GLN A 105 9.54 -3.33 14.51
N PRO A 106 9.26 -2.93 13.26
CA PRO A 106 8.53 -3.78 12.35
C PRO A 106 9.47 -4.90 11.89
N LYS A 107 9.05 -6.15 12.10
CA LYS A 107 9.72 -7.36 11.58
C LYS A 107 9.34 -7.66 10.12
N SER A 108 8.82 -6.68 9.40
CA SER A 108 8.86 -6.61 7.94
C SER A 108 9.33 -5.20 7.57
N THR A 109 10.14 -5.10 6.52
CA THR A 109 10.68 -3.86 5.96
C THR A 109 9.61 -2.76 5.92
N VAL A 110 9.90 -1.61 6.52
CA VAL A 110 9.18 -0.37 6.21
C VAL A 110 9.23 -0.23 4.68
N GLY A 111 8.05 -0.13 4.05
CA GLY A 111 7.81 -0.47 2.64
C GLY A 111 8.88 0.01 1.65
N THR A 112 9.04 -0.72 0.55
CA THR A 112 10.01 -0.42 -0.49
C THR A 112 9.74 1.00 -1.02
N PRO A 113 10.70 1.94 -0.89
CA PRO A 113 10.49 3.34 -1.26
C PRO A 113 10.12 3.53 -2.73
N ALA A 114 10.37 2.54 -3.60
CA ALA A 114 10.03 2.58 -5.01
C ALA A 114 8.54 2.87 -5.27
N TYR A 115 7.64 2.41 -4.40
CA TYR A 115 6.19 2.68 -4.50
C TYR A 115 5.82 4.13 -4.20
N ILE A 116 6.70 4.91 -3.57
CA ILE A 116 6.41 6.28 -3.18
C ILE A 116 6.64 7.21 -4.37
N ALA A 117 5.56 7.84 -4.85
CA ALA A 117 5.66 8.79 -5.96
C ALA A 117 6.47 10.06 -5.57
N PRO A 118 7.14 10.73 -6.53
CA PRO A 118 7.99 11.89 -6.24
C PRO A 118 7.29 13.01 -5.48
N GLU A 119 6.03 13.31 -5.81
CA GLU A 119 5.24 14.35 -5.15
C GLU A 119 4.89 14.02 -3.70
N VAL A 120 4.83 12.74 -3.32
CA VAL A 120 4.60 12.30 -1.95
C VAL A 120 5.82 12.58 -1.07
N LEU A 121 7.03 12.55 -1.66
CA LEU A 121 8.28 12.89 -0.98
C LEU A 121 8.50 14.41 -0.87
N LEU A 122 8.04 15.18 -1.85
CA LEU A 122 8.36 16.60 -1.99
C LEU A 122 7.26 17.54 -1.45
N LYS A 123 5.98 17.15 -1.54
CA LYS A 123 4.86 18.06 -1.26
C LYS A 123 4.16 17.69 0.04
N LYS A 124 3.70 18.72 0.74
CA LYS A 124 2.83 18.55 1.93
C LYS A 124 1.43 18.05 1.56
N GLU A 125 0.94 18.42 0.38
CA GLU A 125 -0.35 18.01 -0.16
C GLU A 125 -0.19 17.50 -1.60
N TYR A 126 -0.89 16.41 -1.92
CA TYR A 126 -0.86 15.75 -3.23
C TYR A 126 -2.18 15.03 -3.50
N ASP A 127 -2.43 14.72 -4.77
CA ASP A 127 -3.56 13.89 -5.19
C ASP A 127 -3.21 12.41 -5.03
N GLY A 128 -3.87 11.75 -4.07
CA GLY A 128 -3.65 10.33 -3.79
C GLY A 128 -3.97 9.41 -4.97
N LYS A 129 -4.95 9.77 -5.82
CA LYS A 129 -5.32 8.95 -6.98
C LYS A 129 -4.21 8.91 -8.03
N ILE A 130 -3.51 10.02 -8.20
CA ILE A 130 -2.36 10.13 -9.12
C ILE A 130 -1.11 9.44 -8.54
N ALA A 131 -0.93 9.46 -7.23
CA ALA A 131 0.12 8.69 -6.56
C ALA A 131 -0.13 7.17 -6.67
N ASP A 132 -1.38 6.71 -6.61
CA ASP A 132 -1.73 5.30 -6.81
C ASP A 132 -1.36 4.79 -8.21
N VAL A 133 -1.46 5.65 -9.24
CA VAL A 133 -1.03 5.30 -10.60
C VAL A 133 0.47 5.00 -10.66
N TRP A 134 1.30 5.77 -9.95
CA TRP A 134 2.74 5.49 -9.84
C TRP A 134 2.97 4.10 -9.23
N SER A 135 2.29 3.80 -8.12
CA SER A 135 2.38 2.50 -7.45
C SER A 135 1.98 1.35 -8.39
N CYS A 136 0.92 1.52 -9.18
CA CYS A 136 0.52 0.55 -10.20
C CYS A 136 1.64 0.33 -11.22
N GLY A 137 2.31 1.39 -11.68
CA GLY A 137 3.46 1.31 -12.57
C GLY A 137 4.64 0.54 -11.97
N VAL A 138 4.92 0.73 -10.67
CA VAL A 138 5.96 -0.04 -9.96
C VAL A 138 5.62 -1.52 -9.96
N THR A 139 4.36 -1.87 -9.69
CA THR A 139 3.90 -3.28 -9.72
C THR A 139 4.04 -3.87 -11.12
N LEU A 140 3.64 -3.14 -12.16
CA LEU A 140 3.81 -3.56 -13.56
C LEU A 140 5.28 -3.81 -13.89
N TYR A 141 6.16 -2.89 -13.49
CA TYR A 141 7.59 -3.01 -13.72
C TYR A 141 8.16 -4.24 -13.02
N VAL A 142 7.82 -4.46 -11.74
CA VAL A 142 8.29 -5.63 -10.97
C VAL A 142 7.79 -6.93 -11.60
N MET A 143 6.55 -6.99 -12.08
CA MET A 143 6.06 -8.16 -12.83
C MET A 143 6.88 -8.43 -14.09
N LEU A 144 7.24 -7.41 -14.86
CA LEU A 144 7.94 -7.56 -16.13
C LEU A 144 9.44 -7.83 -15.97
N VAL A 145 10.07 -7.23 -14.95
CA VAL A 145 11.53 -7.21 -14.78
C VAL A 145 12.00 -8.14 -13.66
N GLY A 146 11.17 -8.39 -12.65
CA GLY A 146 11.55 -9.17 -11.46
C GLY A 146 12.32 -8.37 -10.41
N ALA A 147 12.47 -7.06 -10.59
CA ALA A 147 13.20 -6.16 -9.70
C ALA A 147 12.52 -4.78 -9.65
N TYR A 148 12.83 -3.98 -8.64
CA TYR A 148 12.27 -2.64 -8.49
C TYR A 148 12.90 -1.62 -9.47
N PRO A 149 12.11 -0.67 -10.02
CA PRO A 149 12.58 0.25 -11.07
C PRO A 149 13.65 1.25 -10.62
N PHE A 150 13.60 1.68 -9.36
CA PHE A 150 14.45 2.76 -8.84
C PHE A 150 15.48 2.28 -7.81
N GLU A 151 15.47 0.99 -7.47
CA GLU A 151 16.50 0.42 -6.62
C GLU A 151 17.80 0.25 -7.41
N ASP A 152 18.91 0.40 -6.69
CA ASP A 152 20.21 0.10 -7.26
C ASP A 152 20.49 -1.40 -7.15
N PRO A 153 20.77 -2.10 -8.27
CA PRO A 153 21.10 -3.53 -8.22
C PRO A 153 22.33 -3.85 -7.36
N GLU A 154 23.30 -2.94 -7.29
CA GLU A 154 24.53 -3.09 -6.50
C GLU A 154 24.32 -2.70 -5.03
N GLU A 155 23.39 -1.78 -4.77
CA GLU A 155 23.10 -1.24 -3.44
C GLU A 155 21.58 -1.20 -3.12
N PRO A 156 20.87 -2.34 -3.11
CA PRO A 156 19.40 -2.37 -3.03
C PRO A 156 18.84 -1.82 -1.70
N LYS A 157 19.66 -1.77 -0.64
CA LYS A 157 19.29 -1.24 0.67
C LYS A 157 19.62 0.24 0.85
N ASN A 158 20.16 0.90 -0.18
CA ASN A 158 20.49 2.32 -0.12
C ASN A 158 19.24 3.17 -0.45
N PHE A 159 18.45 3.43 0.58
CA PHE A 159 17.22 4.22 0.48
C PHE A 159 17.46 5.62 -0.08
N ARG A 160 18.58 6.26 0.26
CA ARG A 160 18.92 7.62 -0.22
C ARG A 160 19.12 7.62 -1.74
N LYS A 161 19.85 6.64 -2.27
CA LYS A 161 20.08 6.47 -3.71
C LYS A 161 18.77 6.17 -4.44
N THR A 162 17.94 5.31 -3.87
CA THR A 162 16.61 4.99 -4.41
C THR A 162 15.71 6.23 -4.49
N ILE A 163 15.66 7.04 -3.43
CA ILE A 163 14.93 8.31 -3.41
C ILE A 163 15.43 9.27 -4.50
N GLN A 164 16.74 9.44 -4.64
CA GLN A 164 17.30 10.29 -5.70
C GLN A 164 16.89 9.81 -7.09
N ARG A 165 16.88 8.49 -7.32
CA ARG A 165 16.43 7.91 -8.59
C ARG A 165 14.94 8.12 -8.82
N ILE A 166 14.09 8.01 -7.78
CA ILE A 166 12.66 8.32 -7.87
C ILE A 166 12.45 9.78 -8.28
N LEU A 167 13.08 10.73 -7.59
CA LEU A 167 12.92 12.16 -7.84
C LEU A 167 13.36 12.57 -9.26
N ASN A 168 14.38 11.89 -9.79
CA ASN A 168 14.88 12.10 -11.15
C ASN A 168 14.27 11.15 -12.19
N VAL A 169 13.34 10.28 -11.79
CA VAL A 169 12.70 9.26 -12.64
C VAL A 169 13.72 8.38 -13.39
N GLN A 170 14.75 7.92 -12.66
CA GLN A 170 15.86 7.13 -13.20
C GLN A 170 15.61 5.62 -13.07
N TYR A 171 14.94 5.06 -14.06
CA TYR A 171 14.75 3.62 -14.24
C TYR A 171 15.25 3.17 -15.62
N SER A 172 15.49 1.87 -15.78
CA SER A 172 15.95 1.30 -17.05
C SER A 172 15.48 -0.15 -17.17
N ILE A 173 14.79 -0.48 -18.25
CA ILE A 173 14.40 -1.85 -18.54
C ILE A 173 15.64 -2.58 -19.07
N PRO A 174 16.08 -3.69 -18.45
CA PRO A 174 17.29 -4.39 -18.88
C PRO A 174 17.17 -4.94 -20.31
N ASP A 175 18.26 -4.98 -21.07
CA ASP A 175 18.27 -5.39 -22.48
C ASP A 175 17.75 -6.81 -22.74
N TYR A 176 17.86 -7.70 -21.74
CA TYR A 176 17.35 -9.07 -21.80
C TYR A 176 15.83 -9.18 -21.59
N VAL A 177 15.18 -8.08 -21.18
CA VAL A 177 13.72 -8.00 -21.01
C VAL A 177 13.12 -7.35 -22.24
N HIS A 178 12.58 -8.18 -23.12
CA HIS A 178 11.88 -7.70 -24.32
C HIS A 178 10.41 -7.46 -24.01
N ILE A 179 9.97 -6.21 -24.17
CA ILE A 179 8.57 -5.79 -24.07
C ILE A 179 8.13 -5.05 -25.33
N SER A 180 6.83 -5.00 -25.58
CA SER A 180 6.27 -4.30 -26.71
C SER A 180 6.44 -2.78 -26.61
N PRO A 181 6.46 -2.05 -27.76
CA PRO A 181 6.48 -0.59 -27.75
C PRO A 181 5.30 0.02 -26.98
N GLU A 182 4.14 -0.60 -27.04
CA GLU A 182 2.93 -0.16 -26.32
C GLU A 182 3.10 -0.34 -24.80
N CYS A 183 3.75 -1.43 -24.36
CA CYS A 183 4.08 -1.64 -22.95
C CYS A 183 5.06 -0.58 -22.46
N GLN A 184 6.12 -0.32 -23.23
CA GLN A 184 7.12 0.69 -22.89
C GLN A 184 6.51 2.09 -22.85
N HIS A 185 5.61 2.40 -23.80
CA HIS A 185 4.87 3.65 -23.84
C HIS A 185 4.02 3.82 -22.58
N LEU A 186 3.27 2.79 -22.16
CA LEU A 186 2.48 2.83 -20.92
C LEU A 186 3.35 3.11 -19.69
N ILE A 187 4.47 2.40 -19.53
CA ILE A 187 5.40 2.62 -18.40
C ILE A 187 5.94 4.05 -18.41
N SER A 188 6.34 4.56 -19.58
CA SER A 188 6.85 5.93 -19.72
C SER A 188 5.82 7.01 -19.38
N ARG A 189 4.54 6.72 -19.63
CA ARG A 189 3.41 7.61 -19.30
C ARG A 189 3.03 7.56 -17.82
N ILE A 190 3.33 6.47 -17.12
CA ILE A 190 3.14 6.30 -15.67
C ILE A 190 4.28 6.92 -14.87
N PHE A 191 5.53 6.62 -15.23
CA PHE A 191 6.71 7.17 -14.57
C PHE A 191 7.01 8.57 -15.10
N VAL A 192 6.17 9.52 -14.66
CA VAL A 192 6.31 10.96 -14.91
C VAL A 192 6.36 11.67 -13.56
N ALA A 193 7.40 12.48 -13.34
CA ALA A 193 7.59 13.19 -12.07
C ALA A 193 6.49 14.23 -11.82
N ASN A 194 6.07 14.95 -12.87
CA ASN A 194 5.00 15.93 -12.75
C ASN A 194 3.63 15.20 -12.68
N PRO A 195 2.93 15.22 -11.53
CA PRO A 195 1.66 14.49 -11.39
C PRO A 195 0.57 15.00 -12.34
N SER A 196 0.61 16.26 -12.80
CA SER A 196 -0.40 16.77 -13.73
C SER A 196 -0.22 16.26 -15.17
N GLU A 197 0.95 15.71 -15.50
CA GLU A 197 1.26 15.12 -16.82
C GLU A 197 1.24 13.59 -16.79
N ARG A 198 1.25 13.00 -15.58
CA ARG A 198 1.14 11.56 -15.39
C ARG A 198 -0.20 11.07 -15.94
N ILE A 199 -0.16 9.94 -16.64
CA ILE A 199 -1.36 9.29 -17.16
C ILE A 199 -2.36 9.02 -16.03
N THR A 200 -3.63 9.20 -16.31
CA THR A 200 -4.72 8.96 -15.38
C THR A 200 -5.21 7.51 -15.46
N MET A 201 -5.93 7.06 -14.44
CA MET A 201 -6.53 5.72 -14.42
C MET A 201 -7.43 5.47 -15.66
N LEU A 202 -8.21 6.47 -16.06
CA LEU A 202 -9.09 6.40 -17.23
C LEU A 202 -8.28 6.27 -18.53
N GLU A 203 -7.18 7.01 -18.67
CA GLU A 203 -6.31 6.90 -19.84
C GLU A 203 -5.61 5.53 -19.90
N ILE A 204 -5.23 4.93 -18.75
CA ILE A 204 -4.70 3.56 -18.70
C ILE A 204 -5.74 2.56 -19.21
N GLN A 205 -6.99 2.66 -18.74
CA GLN A 205 -8.07 1.76 -19.17
C GLN A 205 -8.37 1.84 -20.67
N ASN A 206 -8.05 2.97 -21.32
CA ASN A 206 -8.18 3.17 -22.76
C ASN A 206 -6.88 2.94 -23.54
N HIS A 207 -5.79 2.57 -22.87
CA HIS A 207 -4.49 2.38 -23.51
C HIS A 207 -4.46 1.08 -24.33
N GLU A 208 -3.87 1.10 -25.53
CA GLU A 208 -3.84 -0.07 -26.44
C GLU A 208 -3.26 -1.32 -25.79
N TRP A 209 -2.16 -1.17 -25.04
CA TRP A 209 -1.55 -2.27 -24.28
C TRP A 209 -2.50 -2.88 -23.26
N PHE A 210 -3.32 -2.06 -22.60
CA PHE A 210 -4.28 -2.50 -21.58
C PHE A 210 -5.48 -3.22 -22.21
N LEU A 211 -5.99 -2.71 -23.32
CA LEU A 211 -7.16 -3.24 -24.02
C LEU A 211 -6.90 -4.59 -24.70
N LYS A 212 -5.64 -4.92 -24.97
CA LYS A 212 -5.25 -6.20 -25.58
C LYS A 212 -5.66 -7.37 -24.68
N ASN A 213 -6.40 -8.33 -25.25
CA ASN A 213 -6.89 -9.53 -24.56
C ASN A 213 -7.66 -9.22 -23.26
N LEU A 214 -8.29 -8.05 -23.14
CA LEU A 214 -9.04 -7.66 -21.95
C LEU A 214 -10.21 -8.65 -21.71
N PRO A 215 -10.22 -9.38 -20.58
CA PRO A 215 -11.27 -10.34 -20.27
C PRO A 215 -12.66 -9.68 -20.19
N ALA A 216 -13.67 -10.34 -20.77
CA ALA A 216 -15.02 -9.79 -20.85
C ALA A 216 -15.69 -9.62 -19.47
N ASP A 217 -15.30 -10.43 -18.48
CA ASP A 217 -15.71 -10.29 -17.08
C ASP A 217 -15.26 -8.94 -16.52
N LEU A 218 -14.02 -8.50 -16.77
CA LEU A 218 -13.54 -7.18 -16.32
C LEU A 218 -14.26 -6.01 -17.00
N ILE A 219 -14.75 -6.20 -18.23
CA ILE A 219 -15.54 -5.20 -18.96
C ILE A 219 -16.98 -5.13 -18.40
N ASN A 220 -17.54 -6.28 -18.04
CA ASN A 220 -18.94 -6.44 -17.65
C ASN A 220 -19.19 -6.38 -16.13
N GLU A 221 -18.18 -6.21 -15.27
CA GLU A 221 -18.41 -6.05 -13.82
C GLU A 221 -19.23 -4.81 -13.44
N ASN A 222 -19.40 -3.84 -14.35
CA ASN A 222 -20.44 -2.81 -14.19
C ASN A 222 -21.89 -3.35 -14.30
N MET A 223 -22.08 -4.62 -14.69
CA MET A 223 -23.37 -5.24 -15.02
C MET A 223 -23.57 -6.69 -14.51
N SER A 224 -22.51 -7.44 -14.16
CA SER A 224 -22.63 -8.84 -13.72
C SER A 224 -22.09 -9.07 -12.31
N ASN A 225 -22.94 -8.82 -11.32
CA ASN A 225 -22.80 -9.37 -9.97
C ASN A 225 -22.86 -10.91 -10.03
N GLN A 226 -21.74 -11.57 -10.29
CA GLN A 226 -21.55 -13.00 -9.99
C GLN A 226 -20.77 -13.16 -8.67
N TYR A 227 -21.08 -12.32 -7.68
CA TYR A 227 -20.82 -12.66 -6.29
C TYR A 227 -21.96 -13.57 -5.85
N GLU A 228 -21.65 -14.84 -5.58
CA GLU A 228 -22.52 -15.61 -4.68
C GLU A 228 -22.54 -14.84 -3.37
N GLU A 229 -23.72 -14.31 -3.02
CA GLU A 229 -23.94 -13.70 -1.71
C GLU A 229 -23.49 -14.72 -0.64
N PRO A 230 -22.74 -14.29 0.39
CA PRO A 230 -22.37 -15.20 1.45
C PRO A 230 -23.61 -15.89 2.03
N ASP A 231 -23.52 -17.19 2.35
CA ASP A 231 -24.61 -17.96 2.98
C ASP A 231 -25.14 -17.33 4.29
N GLN A 232 -24.41 -16.35 4.86
CA GLN A 232 -24.82 -15.59 6.03
C GLN A 232 -25.13 -14.14 5.65
N PRO A 233 -26.24 -13.57 6.16
CA PRO A 233 -26.58 -12.18 5.91
C PRO A 233 -25.45 -11.27 6.42
N MET A 234 -25.03 -10.33 5.56
CA MET A 234 -24.04 -9.32 5.93
C MET A 234 -24.55 -8.50 7.12
N GLN A 235 -23.68 -8.27 8.10
CA GLN A 235 -23.99 -7.38 9.22
C GLN A 235 -24.31 -5.97 8.72
N SER A 236 -25.30 -5.33 9.34
CA SER A 236 -25.58 -3.93 9.06
C SER A 236 -24.44 -3.03 9.54
N VAL A 237 -24.28 -1.86 8.92
CA VAL A 237 -23.29 -0.87 9.38
C VAL A 237 -23.54 -0.48 10.84
N ASP A 238 -24.81 -0.37 11.26
CA ASP A 238 -25.17 -0.02 12.63
C ASP A 238 -24.76 -1.10 13.65
N GLU A 239 -24.92 -2.37 13.30
CA GLU A 239 -24.40 -3.49 14.11
C GLU A 239 -22.88 -3.44 14.23
N ILE A 240 -22.17 -3.23 13.12
CA ILE A 240 -20.70 -3.15 13.11
C ILE A 240 -20.23 -1.99 14.01
N MET A 241 -20.85 -0.81 13.89
CA MET A 241 -20.49 0.35 14.70
C MET A 241 -20.79 0.15 16.18
N THR A 242 -21.86 -0.57 16.50
CA THR A 242 -22.19 -0.95 17.88
C THR A 242 -21.11 -1.87 18.47
N ILE A 243 -20.70 -2.89 17.73
CA ILE A 243 -19.64 -3.83 18.14
C ILE A 243 -18.31 -3.10 18.34
N ILE A 244 -17.95 -2.18 17.43
CA ILE A 244 -16.73 -1.36 17.55
C ILE A 244 -16.79 -0.47 18.79
N ALA A 245 -17.93 0.17 19.06
CA ALA A 245 -18.11 1.00 20.25
C ALA A 245 -17.96 0.19 21.54
N GLU A 246 -18.56 -1.00 21.61
CA GLU A 246 -18.43 -1.90 22.76
C GLU A 246 -16.98 -2.37 22.96
N ALA A 247 -16.23 -2.61 21.88
CA ALA A 247 -14.83 -3.00 21.93
C ALA A 247 -13.88 -1.95 22.54
N THR A 248 -14.30 -0.69 22.62
CA THR A 248 -13.53 0.38 23.29
C THR A 248 -13.64 0.35 24.81
N LEU A 249 -14.59 -0.42 25.35
CA LEU A 249 -14.76 -0.55 26.80
C LEU A 249 -13.69 -1.49 27.38
N PRO A 250 -13.06 -1.13 28.51
CA PRO A 250 -12.09 -2.00 29.15
C PRO A 250 -12.76 -3.28 29.66
N ALA A 251 -12.08 -4.42 29.51
CA ALA A 251 -12.59 -5.70 29.94
C ALA A 251 -13.03 -5.65 31.43
N PRO A 252 -14.23 -6.17 31.78
CA PRO A 252 -14.72 -6.16 33.14
C PRO A 252 -13.76 -6.94 34.05
N GLY A 253 -13.04 -6.21 34.92
CA GLY A 253 -12.03 -6.78 35.84
C GLY A 253 -10.68 -6.05 35.90
N THR A 254 -10.40 -5.09 35.01
CA THR A 254 -9.13 -4.32 35.02
C THR A 254 -9.14 -3.09 35.93
N ARG A 255 -10.28 -2.73 36.52
CA ARG A 255 -10.34 -1.78 37.63
C ARG A 255 -10.07 -2.55 38.92
N ASN A 256 -8.80 -2.68 39.33
CA ASN A 256 -8.32 -2.75 40.74
C ASN A 256 -6.89 -3.32 40.85
N ILE A 257 -5.88 -2.66 40.27
CA ILE A 257 -4.48 -2.90 40.67
C ILE A 257 -3.73 -1.60 41.05
N ASN A 258 -4.19 -0.43 40.58
CA ASN A 258 -3.51 0.84 40.89
C ASN A 258 -3.86 1.47 42.26
N HIS A 259 -4.59 0.79 43.15
CA HIS A 259 -4.95 1.34 44.47
C HIS A 259 -4.17 0.73 45.66
N PHE A 260 -3.17 -0.14 45.41
CA PHE A 260 -2.41 -0.79 46.49
C PHE A 260 -0.93 -0.40 46.57
N LEU A 261 -0.44 0.55 45.77
CA LEU A 261 0.97 0.98 45.80
C LEU A 261 1.21 2.46 46.15
N THR A 262 0.18 3.23 46.50
CA THR A 262 0.35 4.63 46.95
C THR A 262 0.21 4.78 48.48
N GLY A 263 0.78 3.83 49.22
CA GLY A 263 0.85 3.89 50.68
C GLY A 263 2.28 3.66 51.15
N SER A 264 2.88 4.72 51.70
CA SER A 264 4.22 4.79 52.31
C SER A 264 5.41 4.93 51.37
N MET A 265 5.85 6.17 51.17
CA MET A 265 7.17 6.63 51.62
C MET A 265 7.24 8.17 51.49
N ASP A 266 7.15 8.83 52.64
CA ASP A 266 7.64 10.19 52.85
C ASP A 266 9.16 10.18 52.76
N ILE A 267 9.77 10.96 51.85
CA ILE A 267 11.11 11.53 52.00
C ILE A 267 11.09 12.91 51.32
N ASP A 268 11.26 13.93 52.15
CA ASP A 268 11.36 15.35 51.84
C ASP A 268 12.63 15.73 51.06
N ASP A 269 12.57 16.92 50.45
CA ASP A 269 13.61 17.95 50.33
C ASP A 269 14.96 17.62 49.65
N ASP A 270 15.20 18.22 48.48
CA ASP A 270 16.05 19.44 48.36
C ASP A 270 16.71 19.59 46.97
N LEU A 271 16.89 20.88 46.61
CA LEU A 271 17.90 21.47 45.72
C LEU A 271 17.62 21.58 44.21
N ASP A 272 17.03 22.74 43.87
CA ASP A 272 17.62 23.85 43.10
C ASP A 272 18.53 23.59 41.89
N ASP A 273 18.17 24.32 40.82
CA ASP A 273 19.00 24.97 39.80
C ASP A 273 19.99 24.13 38.99
N LEU A 274 19.84 24.22 37.65
CA LEU A 274 20.87 24.77 36.76
C LEU A 274 20.32 24.87 35.33
N ASP A 275 19.90 26.09 34.97
CA ASP A 275 19.91 26.58 33.59
C ASP A 275 21.35 26.59 33.06
N THR A 276 21.65 25.93 31.95
CA THR A 276 22.51 26.46 30.86
C THR A 276 22.53 25.55 29.62
N ASP A 277 21.93 26.02 28.53
CA ASP A 277 22.42 25.86 27.15
C ASP A 277 23.15 27.19 26.83
N PRO A 278 24.12 27.35 25.90
CA PRO A 278 24.37 26.55 24.68
C PRO A 278 25.86 26.27 24.37
N GLU A 279 26.15 25.41 23.39
CA GLU A 279 27.16 25.66 22.33
C GLU A 279 27.18 24.54 21.28
N LEU A 280 26.75 24.89 20.06
CA LEU A 280 26.89 24.09 18.84
C LEU A 280 28.19 24.51 18.14
N ASP A 281 29.23 23.69 18.26
CA ASP A 281 30.41 23.77 17.41
C ASP A 281 30.18 22.95 16.13
N VAL A 282 30.03 23.64 15.00
CA VAL A 282 30.16 23.02 13.66
C VAL A 282 31.02 23.92 12.80
N ASP A 283 32.32 23.64 12.82
CA ASP A 283 33.26 24.08 11.79
C ASP A 283 33.81 22.82 11.10
N SER A 284 33.36 22.57 9.86
CA SER A 284 34.15 21.81 8.90
C SER A 284 33.65 22.10 7.48
N SER A 285 34.48 22.86 6.80
CA SER A 285 34.44 23.26 5.41
C SER A 285 34.61 22.08 4.45
N GLY A 286 33.90 22.14 3.33
CA GLY A 286 34.06 21.22 2.20
C GLY A 286 33.30 21.72 0.98
N GLU A 287 33.95 22.57 0.18
CA GLU A 287 33.50 23.08 -1.11
C GLU A 287 33.13 21.97 -2.10
N ILE A 288 32.00 22.12 -2.80
CA ILE A 288 31.80 21.49 -4.12
C ILE A 288 31.21 22.51 -5.09
N ILE A 289 31.85 22.57 -6.24
CA ILE A 289 31.78 23.54 -7.34
C ILE A 289 30.57 23.25 -8.24
N TYR A 290 29.85 24.31 -8.66
CA TYR A 290 28.86 24.26 -9.74
C TYR A 290 29.55 24.25 -11.12
N ALA A 291 29.02 23.47 -12.05
CA ALA A 291 29.30 23.63 -13.48
C ALA A 291 28.01 24.04 -14.21
N MET A 292 28.19 25.01 -15.13
CA MET A 292 27.19 25.70 -15.94
C MET A 292 26.32 24.79 -16.81
#